data_AF-A0A6J7GN66-F1
#
_entry.id   AF-A0A6J7GN66-F1
#
_cell.length_a   1.000
_cell.length_b   1.000
_cell.length_c   1.000
_cell.angle_alpha   90.00
_cell.angle_beta   90.00
_cell.angle_gamma   90.00
#
_symmetry.space_group_name_H-M   'P 1'
#
loop_
_entity.id
_entity.type
_entity.pdbx_description
1 polymer ?
#
loop_
_entity_poly.entity_id
_entity_poly.type
_entity_poly.pdbx_seq_one_letter_code
_entity_poly.pdbx_strand_id
1 'polypeptide(L)'
;MHSVLRLVRKRRRLVIAALVFVAAWIALTSLRATPDTETVLAAAHDLPAGTILAEGDVVSTSFPHDVLSGAEVNGTQQALGRTLLTPMRAHELITTTRLLEARELPAGHVLLAIRLDAQQIRFIRTGDHIDLIGVVQGQGRVLASAARVVVATSGSTDSGLLVEVPENTAPALAAASTDGSLSATLLGNEGG
;
A
#
# COMPACT_ATOMS: atom_id res chain seq x y z
N MET A 1 -16.99 -35.80 -63.56
CA MET A 1 -16.17 -35.03 -62.59
C MET A 1 -15.56 -33.73 -63.15
N HIS A 2 -15.94 -33.23 -64.34
CA HIS A 2 -15.35 -32.01 -64.94
C HIS A 2 -16.27 -30.77 -64.83
N SER A 3 -17.55 -30.97 -64.52
CA SER A 3 -18.56 -29.91 -64.43
C SER A 3 -18.45 -29.07 -63.14
N VAL A 4 -17.91 -29.66 -62.08
CA VAL A 4 -17.72 -29.02 -60.76
C VAL A 4 -16.61 -27.97 -60.82
N LEU A 5 -15.55 -28.23 -61.58
CA LEU A 5 -14.39 -27.33 -61.74
C LEU A 5 -14.74 -26.05 -62.53
N ARG A 6 -15.69 -26.10 -63.47
CA ARG A 6 -16.13 -24.91 -64.24
C ARG A 6 -16.97 -23.96 -63.38
N LEU A 7 -17.82 -24.48 -62.50
CA LEU A 7 -18.65 -23.66 -61.62
C LEU A 7 -17.80 -22.96 -60.54
N VAL A 8 -16.79 -23.67 -60.02
CA VAL A 8 -15.77 -23.11 -59.13
C VAL A 8 -14.98 -22.00 -59.82
N ARG A 9 -14.67 -22.12 -61.12
CA ARG A 9 -13.92 -21.08 -61.86
C ARG A 9 -14.74 -19.80 -62.11
N LYS A 10 -16.06 -19.92 -62.32
CA LYS A 10 -16.97 -18.77 -62.50
C LYS A 10 -17.30 -18.08 -61.18
N ARG A 11 -17.39 -18.85 -60.08
CA ARG A 11 -17.55 -18.33 -58.71
C ARG A 11 -16.23 -18.02 -58.01
N ARG A 12 -15.08 -18.33 -58.61
CA ARG A 12 -13.73 -18.08 -58.04
C ARG A 12 -13.53 -16.62 -57.70
N ARG A 13 -14.04 -15.72 -58.54
CA ARG A 13 -14.03 -14.27 -58.28
C ARG A 13 -14.87 -13.90 -57.06
N LEU A 14 -16.01 -14.55 -56.84
CA LEU A 14 -16.85 -14.36 -55.65
C LEU A 14 -16.20 -14.94 -54.39
N VAL A 15 -15.55 -16.10 -54.49
CA VAL A 15 -14.81 -16.72 -53.39
C VAL A 15 -13.61 -15.86 -52.98
N ILE A 16 -12.87 -15.33 -53.95
CA ILE A 16 -11.75 -14.39 -53.69
C ILE A 16 -12.28 -13.10 -53.07
N ALA A 17 -13.37 -12.53 -53.60
CA ALA A 17 -13.97 -11.32 -53.03
C ALA A 17 -14.46 -11.54 -51.59
N ALA A 18 -15.08 -12.68 -51.30
CA ALA A 18 -15.51 -13.04 -49.96
C ALA A 18 -14.32 -13.22 -49.00
N LEU A 19 -13.25 -13.89 -49.44
CA LEU A 19 -12.02 -14.03 -48.64
C LEU A 19 -11.34 -12.69 -48.35
N VAL A 20 -11.25 -11.81 -49.35
CA VAL A 20 -10.70 -10.45 -49.19
C VAL A 20 -11.56 -9.64 -48.24
N PHE A 21 -12.89 -9.73 -48.36
CA PHE A 21 -13.82 -9.06 -47.45
C PHE A 21 -13.66 -9.55 -46.00
N VAL A 22 -13.59 -10.86 -45.78
CA VAL A 22 -13.39 -11.43 -44.44
C VAL A 22 -12.01 -11.04 -43.88
N ALA A 23 -10.95 -11.05 -44.69
CA ALA A 23 -9.62 -10.61 -44.27
C ALA A 23 -9.60 -9.12 -43.90
N ALA A 24 -10.24 -8.27 -44.71
CA ALA A 24 -10.38 -6.84 -44.43
C ALA A 24 -11.24 -6.60 -43.17
N TRP A 25 -12.30 -7.39 -42.97
CA TRP A 25 -13.14 -7.33 -41.78
C TRP A 25 -12.34 -7.70 -40.53
N ILE A 26 -11.58 -8.81 -40.55
CA ILE A 26 -10.72 -9.23 -39.43
C ILE A 26 -9.65 -8.18 -39.13
N ALA A 27 -8.99 -7.64 -40.16
CA ALA A 27 -8.01 -6.56 -39.99
C ALA A 27 -8.63 -5.30 -39.36
N LEU A 28 -9.84 -4.92 -39.79
CA LEU A 28 -10.55 -3.77 -39.25
C LEU A 28 -11.04 -3.99 -37.81
N THR A 29 -11.47 -5.21 -37.47
CA THR A 29 -11.84 -5.56 -36.09
C THR A 29 -10.64 -5.66 -35.17
N SER A 30 -9.49 -6.13 -35.67
CA SER A 30 -8.23 -6.19 -34.91
C SER A 30 -7.76 -4.79 -34.52
N LEU A 31 -7.87 -3.82 -35.44
CA LEU A 31 -7.56 -2.42 -35.17
C LEU A 31 -8.55 -1.72 -34.22
N ARG A 32 -9.73 -2.32 -34.00
CA ARG A 32 -10.79 -1.80 -33.13
C ARG A 32 -10.79 -2.43 -31.74
N ALA A 33 -9.86 -3.34 -31.44
CA ALA A 33 -9.70 -3.83 -30.07
C ALA A 33 -9.53 -2.61 -29.16
N THR A 34 -10.55 -2.35 -28.34
CA THR A 34 -10.53 -1.21 -27.42
C THR A 34 -9.42 -1.51 -26.42
N PRO A 35 -8.46 -0.59 -26.21
CA PRO A 35 -7.41 -0.83 -25.24
C PRO A 35 -8.05 -1.11 -23.89
N ASP A 36 -7.50 -2.08 -23.16
CA ASP A 36 -7.96 -2.38 -21.82
C ASP A 36 -7.66 -1.15 -20.96
N THR A 37 -8.70 -0.41 -20.56
CA THR A 37 -8.54 0.83 -19.80
C THR A 37 -8.88 0.59 -18.34
N GLU A 38 -7.98 1.00 -17.46
CA GLU A 38 -8.20 0.95 -16.02
C GLU A 38 -8.50 2.36 -15.49
N THR A 39 -9.40 2.43 -14.51
CA THR A 39 -9.75 3.69 -13.85
C THR A 39 -8.79 3.91 -12.68
N VAL A 40 -7.97 4.96 -12.79
CA VAL A 40 -6.98 5.35 -11.78
C VAL A 40 -7.35 6.70 -11.19
N LEU A 41 -6.84 7.01 -10.00
CA LEU A 41 -7.02 8.32 -9.36
C LEU A 41 -5.87 9.27 -9.64
N ALA A 42 -6.20 10.53 -9.89
CA ALA A 42 -5.28 11.64 -9.96
C ALA A 42 -5.67 12.73 -8.95
N ALA A 43 -4.72 13.59 -8.59
CA ALA A 43 -5.01 14.75 -7.75
C ALA A 43 -5.87 15.77 -8.52
N ALA A 44 -6.95 16.28 -7.92
CA ALA A 44 -7.83 17.26 -8.55
C ALA A 44 -7.18 18.66 -8.64
N HIS A 45 -6.31 18.99 -7.67
CA HIS A 45 -5.55 20.23 -7.60
C HIS A 45 -4.18 19.97 -6.94
N ASP A 46 -3.38 21.03 -6.77
CA ASP A 46 -2.13 20.93 -6.03
C ASP A 46 -2.44 20.58 -4.56
N LEU A 47 -1.79 19.54 -4.04
CA LEU A 47 -1.97 19.03 -2.69
C LEU A 47 -0.62 19.09 -1.95
N PRO A 48 -0.52 19.79 -0.81
CA PRO A 48 0.71 19.78 -0.02
C PRO A 48 0.90 18.43 0.69
N ALA A 49 2.15 18.13 1.06
CA ALA A 49 2.45 16.99 1.93
C ALA A 49 1.72 17.13 3.27
N GLY A 50 1.28 16.00 3.84
CA GLY A 50 0.50 15.94 5.07
C GLY A 50 -1.01 16.12 4.88
N THR A 51 -1.50 16.34 3.65
CA THR A 51 -2.93 16.44 3.37
C THR A 51 -3.61 15.07 3.51
N ILE A 52 -4.71 15.01 4.25
CA ILE A 52 -5.60 13.84 4.29
C ILE A 52 -6.51 13.92 3.08
N LEU A 53 -6.47 12.92 2.20
CA LEU A 53 -7.26 12.92 0.97
C LEU A 53 -8.75 12.83 1.27
N ALA A 54 -9.51 13.81 0.78
CA ALA A 54 -10.96 13.85 0.79
C ALA A 54 -11.54 13.67 -0.63
N GLU A 55 -12.86 13.51 -0.74
CA GLU A 55 -13.55 13.29 -2.03
C GLU A 55 -13.32 14.42 -3.04
N GLY A 56 -13.11 15.66 -2.58
CA GLY A 56 -12.83 16.82 -3.43
C GLY A 56 -11.39 16.90 -3.96
N ASP A 57 -10.47 16.13 -3.37
CA ASP A 57 -9.04 16.21 -3.68
C ASP A 57 -8.62 15.23 -4.79
N VAL A 58 -9.51 14.31 -5.17
CA VAL A 58 -9.22 13.22 -6.10
C VAL A 58 -10.17 13.22 -7.30
N VAL A 59 -9.65 12.92 -8.48
CA VAL A 59 -10.41 12.77 -9.72
C VAL A 59 -10.09 11.45 -10.39
N SER A 60 -11.12 10.71 -10.79
CA SER A 60 -10.95 9.46 -11.54
C SER A 60 -10.62 9.76 -13.00
N THR A 61 -9.56 9.16 -13.52
CA THR A 61 -9.15 9.22 -14.93
C THR A 61 -8.93 7.82 -15.47
N SER A 62 -9.34 7.56 -16.71
CA SER A 62 -9.13 6.27 -17.36
C SER A 62 -7.83 6.29 -18.17
N PHE A 63 -6.93 5.36 -17.88
CA PHE A 63 -5.68 5.17 -18.62
C PHE A 63 -5.61 3.78 -19.24
N PRO A 64 -4.97 3.62 -20.41
CA PRO A 64 -4.68 2.29 -20.95
C PRO A 64 -3.77 1.53 -19.97
N HIS A 65 -4.10 0.27 -19.68
CA HIS A 65 -3.36 -0.58 -18.75
C HIS A 65 -1.86 -0.69 -19.13
N ASP A 66 -1.55 -0.62 -20.43
CA ASP A 66 -0.19 -0.69 -20.97
C ASP A 66 0.75 0.46 -20.52
N VAL A 67 0.18 1.56 -20.03
CA VAL A 67 0.91 2.77 -19.59
C VAL A 67 1.06 2.82 -18.07
N LEU A 68 0.30 2.00 -17.35
CA LEU A 68 0.31 1.96 -15.90
C LEU A 68 1.45 1.10 -15.36
N SER A 69 2.00 1.50 -14.22
CA SER A 69 3.08 0.77 -13.54
C SER A 69 2.55 -0.28 -12.56
N GLY A 70 1.23 -0.33 -12.33
CA GLY A 70 0.55 -1.22 -11.39
C GLY A 70 0.61 -0.76 -9.94
N ALA A 71 1.14 0.44 -9.67
CA ALA A 71 1.23 1.04 -8.33
C ALA A 71 0.18 2.14 -8.10
N GLU A 72 -0.59 2.48 -9.14
CA GLU A 72 -1.66 3.45 -9.16
C GLU A 72 -2.86 2.98 -8.33
N VAL A 73 -3.60 3.95 -7.77
CA VAL A 73 -4.76 3.66 -6.94
C VAL A 73 -6.02 3.60 -7.82
N ASN A 74 -6.68 2.45 -7.84
CA ASN A 74 -7.75 2.14 -8.80
C ASN A 74 -9.16 2.35 -8.24
N GLY A 75 -9.29 3.06 -7.12
CA GLY A 75 -10.58 3.33 -6.49
C GLY A 75 -10.51 4.28 -5.31
N THR A 76 -11.54 5.10 -5.16
CA THR A 76 -11.63 6.18 -4.15
C THR A 76 -11.46 5.65 -2.73
N GLN A 77 -11.99 4.46 -2.42
CA GLN A 77 -11.83 3.81 -1.11
C GLN A 77 -10.37 3.52 -0.72
N GLN A 78 -9.48 3.34 -1.69
CA GLN A 78 -8.06 3.10 -1.44
C GLN A 78 -7.26 4.40 -1.28
N ALA A 79 -7.85 5.56 -1.55
CA ALA A 79 -7.19 6.87 -1.43
C ALA A 79 -7.72 7.69 -0.26
N LEU A 80 -9.04 7.69 -0.03
CA LEU A 80 -9.67 8.54 0.98
C LEU A 80 -9.22 8.20 2.39
N GLY A 81 -9.06 9.24 3.22
CA GLY A 81 -8.62 9.11 4.61
C GLY A 81 -7.13 8.78 4.76
N ARG A 82 -6.38 8.64 3.66
CA ARG A 82 -4.92 8.45 3.69
C ARG A 82 -4.21 9.80 3.63
N THR A 83 -3.04 9.85 4.24
CA THR A 83 -2.22 11.06 4.29
C THR A 83 -1.16 11.05 3.19
N LEU A 84 -1.06 12.14 2.44
CA LEU A 84 -0.02 12.33 1.43
C LEU A 84 1.35 12.51 2.06
N LEU A 85 2.32 11.68 1.67
CA LEU A 85 3.70 11.77 2.15
C LEU A 85 4.51 12.86 1.45
N THR A 86 4.17 13.15 0.20
CA THR A 86 4.87 14.11 -0.66
C THR A 86 3.87 15.08 -1.28
N PRO A 87 4.28 16.34 -1.58
CA PRO A 87 3.41 17.25 -2.30
C PRO A 87 3.12 16.70 -3.71
N MET A 88 1.89 16.89 -4.18
CA MET A 88 1.43 16.48 -5.50
C MET A 88 0.89 17.67 -6.28
N ARG A 89 1.07 17.66 -7.60
CA ARG A 89 0.48 18.67 -8.49
C ARG A 89 -0.87 18.21 -9.01
N ALA A 90 -1.68 19.17 -9.45
CA ALA A 90 -2.93 18.89 -10.15
C ALA A 90 -2.70 17.91 -11.32
N HIS A 91 -3.61 16.93 -11.44
CA HIS A 91 -3.62 15.86 -12.45
C HIS A 91 -2.45 14.88 -12.38
N GLU A 92 -1.69 14.86 -11.28
CA GLU A 92 -0.68 13.83 -11.04
C GLU A 92 -1.33 12.54 -10.53
N LEU A 93 -0.91 11.39 -11.08
CA LEU A 93 -1.43 10.08 -10.69
C LEU A 93 -1.07 9.75 -9.24
N ILE A 94 -2.06 9.28 -8.49
CA ILE A 94 -1.90 8.88 -7.09
C ILE A 94 -1.41 7.44 -7.07
N THR A 95 -0.23 7.22 -6.48
CA THR A 95 0.35 5.89 -6.28
C THR A 95 0.30 5.49 -4.81
N THR A 96 0.14 4.20 -4.56
CA THR A 96 0.10 3.59 -3.22
C THR A 96 1.33 3.94 -2.37
N THR A 97 2.50 4.08 -3.00
CA THR A 97 3.77 4.43 -2.33
C THR A 97 3.83 5.84 -1.74
N ARG A 98 2.94 6.74 -2.17
CA ARG A 98 2.88 8.12 -1.70
C ARG A 98 1.81 8.34 -0.64
N LEU A 99 1.03 7.32 -0.34
CA LEU A 99 -0.04 7.36 0.65
C LEU A 99 0.41 6.67 1.92
N LEU A 100 0.32 7.39 3.03
CA LEU A 100 0.37 6.82 4.35
C LEU A 100 -1.04 6.39 4.74
N GLU A 101 -1.24 5.09 4.97
CA GLU A 101 -2.47 4.63 5.61
C GLU A 101 -2.55 5.28 7.00
N ALA A 102 -3.64 6.02 7.24
CA ALA A 102 -3.98 6.46 8.57
C ALA A 102 -4.14 5.19 9.42
N ARG A 103 -3.14 4.91 10.26
CA ARG A 103 -3.17 3.73 11.11
C ARG A 103 -4.25 3.97 12.16
N GLU A 104 -5.37 3.28 12.04
CA GLU A 104 -6.36 3.24 13.10
C GLU A 104 -5.74 2.55 14.30
N LEU A 105 -5.47 3.35 15.34
CA LEU A 105 -5.17 2.84 16.66
C LEU A 105 -6.50 2.37 17.28
N PRO A 106 -6.55 1.20 17.92
CA PRO A 106 -7.70 0.81 18.71
C PRO A 106 -8.02 1.89 19.74
N ALA A 107 -9.31 2.11 20.01
CA ALA A 107 -9.73 3.09 21.01
C ALA A 107 -9.00 2.84 22.35
N GLY A 108 -8.44 3.89 22.94
CA GLY A 108 -7.67 3.82 24.18
C GLY A 108 -6.23 3.30 24.03
N HIS A 109 -5.67 3.26 22.82
CA HIS A 109 -4.25 2.98 22.58
C HIS A 109 -3.52 4.23 22.07
N VAL A 110 -2.24 4.32 22.39
CA VAL A 110 -1.34 5.40 21.99
C VAL A 110 -0.03 4.82 21.46
N LEU A 111 0.63 5.59 20.58
CA LEU A 111 1.96 5.26 20.09
C LEU A 111 3.01 5.89 21.00
N LEU A 112 3.91 5.06 21.53
CA LEU A 112 5.02 5.51 22.36
C LEU A 112 6.34 5.22 21.66
N ALA A 113 7.17 6.26 21.53
CA ALA A 113 8.54 6.12 21.06
C ALA A 113 9.46 5.77 22.25
N ILE A 114 10.08 4.59 22.18
CA ILE A 114 10.96 4.05 23.21
C ILE A 114 12.36 3.92 22.62
N ARG A 115 13.37 4.33 23.39
CA ARG A 115 14.78 4.12 23.03
C ARG A 115 15.26 2.83 23.67
N LEU A 116 15.84 1.96 22.86
CA LEU A 116 16.44 0.70 23.31
C LEU A 116 17.88 0.61 22.77
N ASP A 117 18.71 -0.20 23.42
CA ASP A 117 20.07 -0.41 22.96
C ASP A 117 20.08 -1.10 21.58
N ALA A 118 21.01 -0.70 20.72
CA ALA A 118 21.16 -1.20 19.36
C ALA A 118 21.33 -2.73 19.30
N GLN A 119 21.88 -3.34 20.35
CA GLN A 119 22.00 -4.81 20.45
C GLN A 119 20.65 -5.51 20.66
N GLN A 120 19.70 -4.88 21.35
CA GLN A 120 18.39 -5.45 21.63
C GLN A 120 17.44 -5.29 20.44
N ILE A 121 17.48 -4.13 19.75
CA ILE A 121 16.61 -3.86 18.59
C ILE A 121 16.90 -4.79 17.42
N ARG A 122 18.13 -5.31 17.27
CA ARG A 122 18.53 -6.20 16.17
C ARG A 122 17.67 -7.46 16.03
N PHE A 123 17.00 -7.89 17.09
CA PHE A 123 16.14 -9.08 17.09
C PHE A 123 14.65 -8.77 17.00
N ILE A 124 14.28 -7.49 17.03
CA ILE A 124 12.90 -7.03 17.03
C ILE A 124 12.55 -6.49 15.64
N ARG A 125 11.44 -6.98 15.08
CA ARG A 125 10.91 -6.56 13.78
C ARG A 125 9.60 -5.82 13.96
N THR A 126 9.28 -4.98 12.96
CA THR A 126 7.93 -4.43 12.82
C THR A 126 6.91 -5.56 12.77
N GLY A 127 5.91 -5.50 13.65
CA GLY A 127 4.87 -6.52 13.80
C GLY A 127 5.04 -7.44 15.00
N ASP A 128 6.20 -7.45 15.65
CA ASP A 128 6.44 -8.30 16.83
C ASP A 128 5.64 -7.82 18.04
N HIS A 129 5.30 -8.75 18.94
CA HIS A 129 4.71 -8.44 20.23
C HIS A 129 5.78 -8.58 21.30
N ILE A 130 5.92 -7.56 22.14
CA ILE A 130 6.94 -7.51 23.17
C ILE A 130 6.32 -7.19 24.53
N ASP A 131 6.89 -7.79 25.58
CA ASP A 131 6.65 -7.35 26.94
C ASP A 131 7.68 -6.27 27.27
N LEU A 132 7.18 -5.11 27.70
CA LEU A 132 7.98 -3.98 28.16
C LEU A 132 8.14 -4.08 29.67
N ILE A 133 9.38 -4.30 30.11
CA ILE A 133 9.75 -4.43 31.51
C ILE A 133 10.53 -3.17 31.90
N GLY A 134 10.07 -2.48 32.94
CA GLY A 134 10.80 -1.34 33.51
C GLY A 134 11.17 -1.61 34.96
N VAL A 135 12.18 -0.90 35.45
CA VAL A 135 12.54 -0.94 36.88
C VAL A 135 11.80 0.19 37.60
N VAL A 136 10.88 -0.17 38.49
CA VAL A 136 10.15 0.80 39.33
C VAL A 136 10.56 0.54 40.77
N GLN A 137 11.15 1.56 41.43
CA GLN A 137 11.63 1.45 42.82
C GLN A 137 12.60 0.28 43.06
N GLY A 138 13.46 -0.03 42.08
CA GLY A 138 14.46 -1.11 42.20
C GLY A 138 13.92 -2.53 42.00
N GLN A 139 12.65 -2.69 41.62
CA GLN A 139 12.05 -3.97 41.25
C GLN A 139 11.73 -3.97 39.75
N GLY A 140 12.12 -5.02 39.02
CA GLY A 140 11.72 -5.21 37.63
C GLY A 140 10.24 -5.58 37.55
N ARG A 141 9.44 -4.79 36.82
CA ARG A 141 8.01 -5.01 36.66
C ARG A 141 7.61 -4.86 35.18
N VAL A 142 6.74 -5.73 34.71
CA VAL A 142 6.11 -5.60 33.39
C VAL A 142 5.21 -4.35 33.43
N LEU A 143 5.54 -3.36 32.60
CA LEU A 143 4.82 -2.09 32.49
C LEU A 143 3.77 -2.14 31.39
N ALA A 144 4.03 -2.87 30.31
CA ALA A 144 3.04 -3.24 29.32
C ALA A 144 3.33 -4.65 28.81
N SER A 145 2.27 -5.43 28.63
CA SER A 145 2.35 -6.77 28.09
C SER A 145 1.78 -6.83 26.68
N ALA A 146 2.37 -7.66 25.82
CA ALA A 146 1.98 -7.84 24.42
C ALA A 146 1.88 -6.52 23.64
N ALA A 147 2.78 -5.59 23.91
CA ALA A 147 2.86 -4.32 23.22
C ALA A 147 3.34 -4.55 21.78
N ARG A 148 2.59 -4.03 20.80
CA ARG A 148 2.88 -4.31 19.39
C ARG A 148 3.91 -3.34 18.85
N VAL A 149 4.94 -3.87 18.20
CA VAL A 149 5.97 -3.07 17.51
C VAL A 149 5.43 -2.57 16.18
N VAL A 150 5.35 -1.25 16.05
CA VAL A 150 4.85 -0.57 14.84
C VAL A 150 6.00 -0.18 13.93
N VAL A 151 7.10 0.31 14.49
CA VAL A 151 8.31 0.65 13.75
C VAL A 151 9.52 0.27 14.59
N ALA A 152 10.43 -0.51 14.01
CA ALA A 152 11.77 -0.72 14.58
C ALA A 152 12.80 -0.02 13.68
N THR A 153 13.51 0.96 14.23
CA THR A 153 14.65 1.59 13.56
C THR A 153 15.94 1.24 14.29
N SER A 154 16.88 0.64 13.56
CA SER A 154 18.22 0.34 14.07
C SER A 154 19.24 1.21 13.32
N GLY A 155 19.62 2.34 13.91
CA GLY A 155 20.70 3.20 13.42
C GLY A 155 22.00 3.02 14.24
N SER A 156 23.13 3.40 13.67
CA SER A 156 24.44 3.38 14.35
C SER A 156 24.54 4.32 15.55
N THR A 157 23.65 5.31 15.62
CA THR A 157 23.68 6.40 16.62
C THR A 157 22.33 6.58 17.31
N ASP A 158 21.23 6.16 16.69
CA ASP A 158 19.89 6.23 17.28
C ASP A 158 19.12 4.95 16.93
N SER A 159 18.75 4.21 17.97
CA SER A 159 18.03 2.95 17.90
C SER A 159 16.72 3.15 18.68
N GLY A 160 15.60 3.03 17.98
CA GLY A 160 14.30 3.44 18.49
C GLY A 160 13.19 2.48 18.06
N LEU A 161 12.21 2.34 18.94
CA LEU A 161 11.07 1.48 18.77
C LEU A 161 9.80 2.30 18.94
N LEU A 162 8.91 2.28 17.96
CA LEU A 162 7.56 2.81 18.11
C LEU A 162 6.65 1.65 18.48
N VAL A 163 6.03 1.72 19.65
CA VAL A 163 5.21 0.64 20.21
C VAL A 163 3.81 1.16 20.46
N GLU A 164 2.82 0.36 20.09
CA GLU A 164 1.42 0.57 20.41
C GLU A 164 1.13 0.03 21.81
N VAL A 165 0.68 0.90 22.71
CA VAL A 165 0.37 0.57 24.10
C VAL A 165 -0.96 1.19 24.54
N PRO A 166 -1.70 0.57 25.48
CA PRO A 166 -2.86 1.19 26.11
C PRO A 166 -2.55 2.55 26.75
N GLU A 167 -3.47 3.51 26.70
CA GLU A 167 -3.24 4.86 27.23
C GLU A 167 -2.96 4.87 28.74
N ASN A 168 -3.51 3.90 29.47
CA ASN A 168 -3.36 3.78 30.92
C ASN A 168 -1.94 3.36 31.34
N THR A 169 -1.17 2.70 30.46
CA THR A 169 0.22 2.29 30.72
C THR A 169 1.25 3.27 30.15
N ALA A 170 0.84 4.16 29.24
CA ALA A 170 1.72 5.13 28.60
C ALA A 170 2.48 6.05 29.56
N PRO A 171 1.89 6.62 30.64
CA PRO A 171 2.63 7.49 31.57
C PRO A 171 3.75 6.75 32.32
N ALA A 172 3.49 5.50 32.73
CA ALA A 172 4.47 4.69 33.44
C ALA A 172 5.64 4.28 32.53
N LEU A 173 5.35 3.96 31.27
CA LEU A 173 6.36 3.67 30.26
C LEU A 173 7.17 4.90 29.86
N ALA A 174 6.53 6.06 29.70
CA ALA A 174 7.22 7.30 29.38
C ALA A 174 8.21 7.71 30.49
N ALA A 175 7.82 7.54 31.75
CA ALA A 175 8.71 7.76 32.90
C ALA A 175 9.89 6.78 32.89
N ALA A 176 9.64 5.48 32.71
CA ALA A 176 10.70 4.47 32.66
C ALA A 176 11.66 4.63 31.47
N SER A 177 11.16 5.13 30.32
CA SER A 177 11.99 5.44 29.16
C SER A 177 12.91 6.63 29.38
N THR A 178 12.51 7.59 30.22
CA THR A 178 13.33 8.75 30.56
C THR A 178 14.45 8.38 31.53
N ASP A 179 14.18 7.46 32.45
CA ASP A 179 15.16 6.94 33.42
C ASP A 179 16.11 5.87 32.83
N GLY A 180 15.91 5.46 31.57
CA GLY A 180 16.79 4.51 30.87
C GLY A 180 16.75 3.08 31.42
N SER A 181 15.69 2.70 32.14
CA SER A 181 15.59 1.41 32.84
C SER A 181 14.66 0.40 32.15
N LEU A 182 14.49 0.52 30.83
CA LEU A 182 13.61 -0.34 30.05
C LEU A 182 14.37 -1.53 29.44
N SER A 183 13.76 -2.70 29.54
CA SER A 183 14.14 -3.91 28.82
C SER A 183 12.92 -4.47 28.10
N ALA A 184 13.10 -5.03 26.91
CA ALA A 184 12.04 -5.64 26.12
C ALA A 184 12.29 -7.15 26.00
N THR A 185 11.24 -7.95 26.20
CA THR A 185 11.28 -9.40 25.94
C THR A 185 10.36 -9.72 24.77
N LEU A 186 10.86 -10.46 23.79
CA LEU A 186 10.07 -10.90 22.65
C LEU A 186 9.13 -12.03 23.07
N LEU A 187 7.84 -11.89 22.80
CA LEU A 187 6.91 -13.00 22.95
C LEU A 187 7.00 -13.89 21.70
N GLY A 188 7.18 -15.20 21.90
CA GLY A 188 7.06 -16.16 20.82
C GLY A 188 5.61 -16.14 20.31
N ASN A 189 5.44 -15.93 19.01
CA ASN A 189 4.13 -16.06 18.37
C ASN A 189 3.73 -17.55 18.43
N GLU A 190 2.79 -17.90 19.30
CA GLU A 190 2.13 -19.21 19.21
C GLU A 190 1.28 -19.19 17.94
N GLY A 191 1.77 -19.87 16.90
CA GLY A 191 1.31 -19.75 15.53
C GLY A 191 -0.20 -19.98 15.34
N GLY A 192 -0.74 -19.23 14.39
CA GLY A 192 -1.94 -19.56 13.63
C GLY A 192 -1.58 -19.70 12.16
#